data_AF-A0A358SQ09-F1
#
_entry.id   AF-A0A358SQ09-F1
#
_cell.length_a   1.000
_cell.length_b   1.000
_cell.length_c   1.000
_cell.angle_alpha   90.00
_cell.angle_beta   90.00
_cell.angle_gamma   90.00
#
_symmetry.space_group_name_H-M   'P 1'
#
loop_
_entity.id
_entity.type
_entity.pdbx_description
1 polymer ?
#
loop_
_entity_poly.entity_id
_entity_poly.type
_entity_poly.pdbx_seq_one_letter_code
_entity_poly.pdbx_strand_id
1 'polypeptide(L)'
;MTTLTTAQARSLSEHVTDKVIVVFKNQVASLPDTAANSARRAAAVRSVQSGVLSQLAQTHATGVKSIVLVNAVAATVSAGEAALLRANPAVSEVIPDLPIPVAANPPLIRQVTKASGTKPLPGTCAPKGQVQLDPEALLNIHAATQSGKGYSAQSLGYTGAGVKVAFIADGVDPDNPDFIRANGQHVFVDYQDFSGTGTNAPTDGGEAFLDSSSIAAQGRHVYNVAGYGAGLSTPCLIRIRGVAPGASLVGLNVFGSSNFAYNSARPLTTRSTYLPASAR
;
A
#
# COMPACT_ATOMS: atom_id res chain seq x y z
N MET A 1 -23.84 -21.75 18.67
CA MET A 1 -22.38 -21.89 18.84
C MET A 1 -22.13 -22.88 19.93
N THR A 2 -21.30 -23.88 19.67
CA THR A 2 -20.92 -24.86 20.69
C THR A 2 -19.92 -24.20 21.63
N THR A 3 -20.28 -24.04 22.89
CA THR A 3 -19.40 -23.48 23.91
C THR A 3 -18.21 -24.42 24.11
N LEU A 4 -16.97 -23.93 23.96
CA LEU A 4 -15.78 -24.74 24.21
C LEU A 4 -15.66 -25.03 25.70
N THR A 5 -15.35 -26.28 26.06
CA THR A 5 -14.95 -26.61 27.43
C THR A 5 -13.56 -26.05 27.73
N THR A 6 -13.24 -25.82 29.00
CA THR A 6 -11.92 -25.32 29.42
C THR A 6 -10.77 -26.19 28.95
N ALA A 7 -10.96 -27.51 28.92
CA ALA A 7 -9.95 -28.46 28.43
C ALA A 7 -9.73 -28.33 26.91
N GLN A 8 -10.82 -28.18 26.14
CA GLN A 8 -10.72 -27.93 24.70
C GLN A 8 -10.06 -26.59 24.42
N ALA A 9 -10.48 -25.52 25.08
CA ALA A 9 -9.88 -24.19 24.92
C ALA A 9 -8.37 -24.22 25.20
N ARG A 10 -7.94 -24.89 26.28
CA ARG A 10 -6.51 -25.05 26.60
C ARG A 10 -5.75 -25.78 25.50
N SER A 11 -6.24 -26.93 25.05
CA SER A 11 -5.58 -27.71 23.98
C SER A 11 -5.49 -26.92 22.67
N LEU A 12 -6.52 -26.14 22.33
CA LEU A 12 -6.55 -25.31 21.13
C LEU A 12 -5.67 -24.05 21.22
N SER A 13 -5.21 -23.72 22.42
CA SER A 13 -4.30 -22.58 22.68
C SER A 13 -2.83 -22.97 22.60
N GLU A 14 -2.52 -24.25 22.36
CA GLU A 14 -1.16 -24.72 22.16
C GLU A 14 -0.74 -24.54 20.69
N HIS A 15 0.52 -24.17 20.45
CA HIS A 15 1.10 -24.03 19.11
C HIS A 15 0.30 -23.10 18.17
N VAL A 16 -0.01 -21.88 18.64
CA VAL A 16 -0.69 -20.83 17.86
C VAL A 16 0.26 -20.21 16.84
N THR A 17 0.47 -20.90 15.71
CA THR A 17 1.44 -20.53 14.68
C THR A 17 0.83 -20.35 13.28
N ASP A 18 -0.35 -20.90 13.03
CA ASP A 18 -0.95 -20.92 11.71
C ASP A 18 -1.67 -19.60 11.43
N LYS A 19 -1.15 -18.82 10.50
CA LYS A 19 -1.81 -17.59 10.03
C LYS A 19 -2.92 -17.97 9.04
N VAL A 20 -4.14 -17.54 9.32
CA VAL A 20 -5.32 -17.87 8.52
C VAL A 20 -6.19 -16.66 8.27
N ILE A 21 -6.94 -16.70 7.16
CA ILE A 21 -8.10 -15.85 6.90
C ILE A 21 -9.35 -16.73 6.94
N VAL A 22 -10.28 -16.36 7.81
CA VAL A 22 -11.61 -16.96 7.96
C VAL A 22 -12.61 -16.10 7.18
N VAL A 23 -13.12 -16.61 6.06
CA VAL A 23 -14.12 -15.90 5.23
C VAL A 23 -15.51 -16.39 5.60
N PHE A 24 -16.44 -15.47 5.88
CA PHE A 24 -17.80 -15.82 6.31
C PHE A 24 -18.73 -16.04 5.10
N LYS A 25 -19.75 -16.90 5.26
CA LYS A 25 -20.78 -17.09 4.22
C LYS A 25 -21.62 -15.83 4.02
N ASN A 26 -21.99 -15.16 5.12
CA ASN A 26 -22.80 -13.95 5.05
C ASN A 26 -21.91 -12.73 4.78
N GLN A 27 -21.84 -12.30 3.52
CA GLN A 27 -21.08 -11.10 3.12
C GLN A 27 -21.83 -9.78 3.35
N VAL A 28 -23.03 -9.83 3.96
CA VAL A 28 -23.89 -8.68 4.25
C VAL A 28 -24.17 -7.87 2.97
N ALA A 29 -24.53 -8.57 1.89
CA ALA A 29 -24.64 -8.00 0.54
C ALA A 29 -25.70 -6.90 0.42
N SER A 30 -26.70 -6.87 1.31
CA SER A 30 -27.72 -5.81 1.38
C SER A 30 -27.18 -4.47 1.91
N LEU A 31 -25.97 -4.45 2.48
CA LEU A 31 -25.29 -3.24 2.96
C LEU A 31 -23.95 -3.10 2.22
N PRO A 32 -23.93 -2.59 0.98
CA PRO A 32 -22.69 -2.35 0.25
C PRO A 32 -21.84 -1.31 0.98
N ASP A 33 -20.51 -1.41 0.84
CA ASP A 33 -19.58 -0.49 1.48
C ASP A 33 -19.53 0.84 0.72
N THR A 34 -20.44 1.75 1.10
CA THR A 34 -20.53 3.11 0.58
C THR A 34 -20.43 4.10 1.74
N ALA A 35 -20.14 5.36 1.46
CA ALA A 35 -20.07 6.40 2.49
C ALA A 35 -21.36 6.46 3.35
N ALA A 36 -22.54 6.22 2.77
CA ALA A 36 -23.81 6.23 3.48
C ALA A 36 -24.05 4.99 4.35
N ASN A 37 -23.44 3.85 4.00
CA ASN A 37 -23.72 2.55 4.63
C ASN A 37 -22.58 2.03 5.51
N SER A 38 -21.38 2.58 5.41
CA SER A 38 -20.16 2.07 6.05
C SER A 38 -20.33 1.77 7.55
N ALA A 39 -20.95 2.67 8.31
CA ALA A 39 -21.19 2.48 9.74
C ALA A 39 -22.16 1.32 10.03
N ARG A 40 -23.26 1.23 9.27
CA ARG A 40 -24.27 0.16 9.42
C ARG A 40 -23.70 -1.18 8.98
N ARG A 41 -22.96 -1.18 7.86
CA ARG A 41 -22.23 -2.36 7.38
C ARG A 41 -21.25 -2.86 8.43
N ALA A 42 -20.43 -1.98 8.99
CA ALA A 42 -19.45 -2.35 10.00
C ALA A 42 -20.12 -2.96 11.26
N ALA A 43 -21.25 -2.41 11.70
CA ALA A 43 -22.02 -2.97 12.80
C ALA A 43 -22.58 -4.37 12.47
N ALA A 44 -23.17 -4.54 11.28
CA ALA A 44 -23.70 -5.83 10.83
C ALA A 44 -22.60 -6.89 10.69
N VAL A 45 -21.45 -6.53 10.12
CA VAL A 45 -20.28 -7.42 10.02
C VAL A 45 -19.78 -7.82 11.41
N ARG A 46 -19.61 -6.86 12.34
CA ARG A 46 -19.22 -7.18 13.72
C ARG A 46 -20.20 -8.12 14.41
N SER A 47 -21.50 -7.96 14.17
CA SER A 47 -22.51 -8.88 14.69
C SER A 47 -22.33 -10.30 14.14
N VAL A 48 -22.08 -10.46 12.84
CA VAL A 48 -21.83 -11.76 12.21
C VAL A 48 -20.53 -12.40 12.73
N GLN A 49 -19.48 -11.60 12.92
CA GLN A 49 -18.17 -12.07 13.37
C GLN A 49 -18.08 -12.36 14.87
N SER A 50 -18.97 -11.76 15.68
CA SER A 50 -18.91 -11.71 17.14
C SER A 50 -18.57 -13.05 17.79
N GLY A 51 -19.22 -14.12 17.36
CA GLY A 51 -19.02 -15.41 17.97
C GLY A 51 -17.73 -16.13 17.56
N VAL A 52 -17.25 -15.91 16.32
CA VAL A 52 -15.90 -16.37 15.92
C VAL A 52 -14.84 -15.58 16.68
N LEU A 53 -15.01 -14.27 16.84
CA LEU A 53 -14.10 -13.44 17.64
C LEU A 53 -14.07 -13.88 19.11
N SER A 54 -15.23 -14.25 19.68
CA SER A 54 -15.29 -14.82 21.03
C SER A 54 -14.57 -16.17 21.13
N GLN A 55 -14.69 -17.03 20.12
CA GLN A 55 -13.98 -18.31 20.08
C GLN A 55 -12.46 -18.10 20.01
N LEU A 56 -12.00 -17.23 19.10
CA LEU A 56 -10.58 -16.87 18.95
C LEU A 56 -9.98 -16.30 20.25
N ALA A 57 -10.76 -15.52 21.00
CA ALA A 57 -10.34 -15.03 22.31
C ALA A 57 -10.18 -16.16 23.36
N GLN A 58 -11.07 -17.16 23.35
CA GLN A 58 -11.00 -18.32 24.25
C GLN A 58 -9.83 -19.26 23.94
N THR A 59 -9.40 -19.32 22.68
CA THR A 59 -8.28 -20.16 22.21
C THR A 59 -6.96 -19.40 22.13
N HIS A 60 -6.90 -18.19 22.72
CA HIS A 60 -5.71 -17.35 22.75
C HIS A 60 -5.09 -17.10 21.36
N ALA A 61 -5.92 -17.01 20.32
CA ALA A 61 -5.48 -16.62 19.00
C ALA A 61 -4.81 -15.24 19.04
N THR A 62 -3.76 -15.05 18.24
CA THR A 62 -2.98 -13.80 18.21
C THR A 62 -3.11 -13.09 16.86
N GLY A 63 -2.78 -11.80 16.82
CA GLY A 63 -2.83 -11.02 15.58
C GLY A 63 -4.23 -10.95 14.95
N VAL A 64 -5.28 -10.99 15.77
CA VAL A 64 -6.68 -10.99 15.30
C VAL A 64 -7.04 -9.64 14.68
N LYS A 65 -7.43 -9.65 13.41
CA LYS A 65 -7.87 -8.47 12.64
C LYS A 65 -9.25 -8.74 12.03
N SER A 66 -10.22 -7.89 12.36
CA SER A 66 -11.55 -7.90 11.74
C SER A 66 -11.51 -7.14 10.41
N ILE A 67 -12.03 -7.76 9.35
CA ILE A 67 -12.15 -7.17 8.01
C ILE A 67 -13.63 -6.94 7.72
N VAL A 68 -13.97 -5.70 7.32
CA VAL A 68 -15.36 -5.28 7.07
C VAL A 68 -15.72 -5.30 5.58
N LEU A 69 -14.78 -4.92 4.71
CA LEU A 69 -15.02 -4.82 3.27
C LEU A 69 -15.46 -6.19 2.71
N VAL A 70 -14.60 -7.19 2.87
CA VAL A 70 -14.94 -8.61 2.77
C VAL A 70 -15.22 -9.08 4.19
N ASN A 71 -16.37 -9.69 4.47
CA ASN A 71 -16.66 -10.20 5.80
C ASN A 71 -15.73 -11.38 6.10
N ALA A 72 -14.64 -11.09 6.80
CA ALA A 72 -13.56 -12.00 7.11
C ALA A 72 -12.84 -11.60 8.40
N VAL A 73 -12.13 -12.55 8.99
CA VAL A 73 -11.21 -12.34 10.11
C VAL A 73 -9.87 -12.95 9.77
N ALA A 74 -8.79 -12.19 9.92
CA ALA A 74 -7.43 -12.72 9.88
C ALA A 74 -6.95 -12.97 11.31
N ALA A 75 -6.30 -14.10 11.56
CA ALA A 75 -5.77 -14.45 12.88
C ALA A 75 -4.62 -15.45 12.77
N THR A 76 -3.81 -15.54 13.81
CA THR A 76 -2.89 -16.66 14.03
C THR A 76 -3.52 -17.61 15.04
N VAL A 77 -3.67 -18.88 14.66
CA VAL A 77 -4.40 -19.92 15.41
C VAL A 77 -3.58 -21.20 15.51
N SER A 78 -4.02 -22.16 16.32
CA SER A 78 -3.49 -23.53 16.26
C SER A 78 -4.11 -24.32 15.10
N ALA A 79 -3.49 -25.42 14.68
CA ALA A 79 -4.04 -26.31 13.66
C ALA A 79 -5.42 -26.86 14.05
N GLY A 80 -5.61 -27.18 15.34
CA GLY A 80 -6.88 -27.65 15.89
C GLY A 80 -7.98 -26.58 15.80
N GLU A 81 -7.65 -25.33 16.14
CA GLU A 81 -8.59 -24.22 16.05
C GLU A 81 -8.96 -23.93 14.58
N ALA A 82 -7.99 -23.98 13.66
CA ALA A 82 -8.25 -23.86 12.24
C ALA A 82 -9.22 -24.94 11.72
N ALA A 83 -9.14 -26.18 12.23
CA ALA A 83 -10.08 -27.24 11.88
C ALA A 83 -11.50 -26.96 12.42
N LEU A 84 -11.62 -26.45 13.64
CA LEU A 84 -12.92 -26.05 14.20
C LEU A 84 -13.56 -24.89 13.44
N LEU A 85 -12.76 -23.89 13.05
CA LEU A 85 -13.24 -22.77 12.24
C LEU A 85 -13.74 -23.24 10.87
N ARG A 86 -13.08 -24.22 10.23
CA ARG A 86 -13.55 -24.84 8.97
C ARG A 86 -14.88 -25.57 9.12
N ALA A 87 -15.12 -26.19 10.29
CA ALA A 87 -16.37 -26.87 10.59
C ALA A 87 -17.52 -25.91 10.99
N ASN A 88 -17.22 -24.63 11.25
CA ASN A 88 -18.22 -23.67 11.69
C ASN A 88 -19.22 -23.35 10.55
N PRO A 89 -20.54 -23.53 10.75
CA PRO A 89 -21.53 -23.35 9.69
C PRO A 89 -21.62 -21.91 9.14
N ALA A 90 -21.19 -20.91 9.91
CA ALA A 90 -21.14 -19.50 9.48
C ALA A 90 -19.93 -19.19 8.58
N VAL A 91 -18.90 -20.04 8.62
CA VAL A 91 -17.66 -19.90 7.86
C VAL A 91 -17.83 -20.54 6.48
N SER A 92 -17.39 -19.83 5.45
CA SER A 92 -17.36 -20.30 4.07
C SER A 92 -16.08 -21.08 3.80
N GLU A 93 -14.94 -20.52 4.19
CA GLU A 93 -13.62 -21.13 4.03
C GLU A 93 -12.63 -20.58 5.05
N VAL A 94 -11.59 -21.36 5.33
CA VAL A 94 -10.42 -20.94 6.09
C VAL A 94 -9.20 -21.18 5.23
N ILE A 95 -8.61 -20.10 4.74
CA ILE A 95 -7.46 -20.12 3.84
C ILE A 95 -6.19 -19.70 4.58
N PRO A 96 -5.00 -20.20 4.20
CA PRO A 96 -3.74 -19.71 4.75
C PRO A 96 -3.53 -18.22 4.46
N ASP A 97 -3.06 -17.48 5.46
CA ASP A 97 -2.59 -16.11 5.29
C ASP A 97 -1.10 -16.12 4.92
N LEU A 98 -0.83 -16.08 3.62
CA LEU A 98 0.50 -16.30 3.06
C LEU A 98 1.19 -14.97 2.76
N PRO A 99 2.53 -14.91 2.91
CA PRO A 99 3.31 -13.81 2.40
C PRO A 99 3.24 -13.79 0.87
N ILE A 100 2.90 -12.63 0.32
CA ILE A 100 2.97 -12.31 -1.09
C ILE A 100 4.22 -11.45 -1.28
N PRO A 101 5.22 -11.92 -2.06
CA PRO A 101 6.39 -11.12 -2.34
C PRO A 101 5.99 -9.90 -3.18
N VAL A 102 6.66 -8.77 -2.93
CA VAL A 102 6.70 -7.67 -3.91
C VAL A 102 7.31 -8.25 -5.18
N ALA A 103 6.72 -7.97 -6.35
CA ALA A 103 7.34 -8.33 -7.62
C ALA A 103 8.78 -7.80 -7.59
N ALA A 104 9.77 -8.66 -7.84
CA ALA A 104 11.16 -8.35 -7.56
C ALA A 104 11.52 -6.94 -8.03
N ASN A 105 11.85 -6.06 -7.08
CA ASN A 105 12.53 -4.82 -7.43
C ASN A 105 13.77 -5.22 -8.24
N PRO A 106 14.09 -4.52 -9.34
CA PRO A 106 15.40 -4.66 -9.94
C PRO A 106 16.44 -4.52 -8.81
N PRO A 107 17.52 -5.31 -8.85
CA PRO A 107 18.45 -5.43 -7.74
C PRO A 107 18.83 -4.02 -7.26
N LEU A 108 18.84 -3.85 -5.93
CA LEU A 108 19.40 -2.69 -5.26
C LEU A 108 20.58 -2.21 -6.09
N ILE A 109 20.53 -0.97 -6.58
CA ILE A 109 21.74 -0.36 -7.12
C ILE A 109 22.69 -0.33 -5.94
N ARG A 110 23.55 -1.35 -5.81
CA ARG A 110 24.67 -1.38 -4.88
C ARG A 110 25.28 -0.01 -5.00
N GLN A 111 25.56 0.66 -3.87
CA GLN A 111 26.30 1.92 -3.87
C GLN A 111 27.47 1.76 -4.83
N VAL A 112 27.31 2.33 -6.02
CA VAL A 112 28.31 2.19 -7.07
C VAL A 112 29.39 3.12 -6.57
N THR A 113 30.57 2.58 -6.28
CA THR A 113 31.77 3.40 -6.12
C THR A 113 31.74 4.43 -7.23
N LYS A 114 31.70 5.74 -6.90
CA LYS A 114 31.55 6.85 -7.85
C LYS A 114 32.31 6.54 -9.14
N ALA A 115 31.62 6.00 -10.13
CA ALA A 115 32.16 5.90 -11.47
C ALA A 115 32.31 7.35 -11.93
N SER A 116 33.30 7.62 -12.79
CA SER A 116 33.31 8.85 -13.58
C SER A 116 31.98 8.85 -14.35
N GLY A 117 30.97 9.57 -13.83
CA GLY A 117 29.57 9.32 -14.14
C GLY A 117 29.27 9.27 -15.63
N THR A 118 28.21 8.58 -16.02
CA THR A 118 27.89 8.41 -17.44
C THR A 118 27.62 9.77 -18.08
N LYS A 119 28.17 10.02 -19.28
CA LYS A 119 27.82 11.23 -20.04
C LYS A 119 26.36 11.12 -20.49
N PRO A 120 25.48 12.05 -20.09
CA PRO A 120 24.09 12.02 -20.53
C PRO A 120 24.04 12.17 -22.05
N LEU A 121 23.04 11.55 -22.68
CA LEU A 121 22.77 11.75 -24.09
C LEU A 121 22.47 13.24 -24.35
N PRO A 122 22.82 13.77 -25.53
CA PRO A 122 22.50 15.15 -25.89
C PRO A 122 20.99 15.41 -25.76
N GLY A 123 20.62 16.46 -25.01
CA GLY A 123 19.23 16.87 -24.80
C GLY A 123 18.48 16.18 -23.64
N THR A 124 19.09 15.20 -22.97
CA THR A 124 18.44 14.51 -21.82
C THR A 124 18.37 15.36 -20.55
N CYS A 125 19.32 16.27 -20.38
CA CYS A 125 19.38 17.18 -19.25
C CYS A 125 19.17 18.62 -19.70
N ALA A 126 18.51 19.40 -18.85
CA ALA A 126 18.40 20.84 -19.02
C ALA A 126 19.78 21.49 -19.25
N PRO A 127 19.85 22.60 -20.02
CA PRO A 127 21.08 23.38 -20.17
C PRO A 127 21.67 23.78 -18.82
N LYS A 128 23.00 24.01 -18.78
CA LYS A 128 23.70 24.37 -17.54
C LYS A 128 23.01 25.54 -16.82
N GLY A 129 22.68 25.34 -15.54
CA GLY A 129 22.01 26.34 -14.70
C GLY A 129 20.48 26.38 -14.84
N GLN A 130 19.90 25.55 -15.71
CA GLN A 130 18.46 25.39 -15.83
C GLN A 130 17.98 24.12 -15.10
N VAL A 131 16.68 24.09 -14.81
CA VAL A 131 16.01 22.98 -14.13
C VAL A 131 14.88 22.49 -15.04
N GLN A 132 14.85 21.20 -15.36
CA GLN A 132 13.75 20.60 -16.11
C GLN A 132 12.62 20.13 -15.19
N LEU A 133 11.43 20.02 -15.74
CA LEU A 133 10.27 19.43 -15.08
C LEU A 133 10.29 17.93 -15.38
N ASP A 134 10.13 17.14 -14.34
CA ASP A 134 10.01 15.70 -14.45
C ASP A 134 8.78 15.18 -13.69
N PRO A 135 8.19 14.05 -14.12
CA PRO A 135 8.59 13.26 -15.29
C PRO A 135 8.11 13.83 -16.64
N GLU A 136 8.78 13.46 -17.74
CA GLU A 136 8.37 13.75 -19.13
C GLU A 136 6.89 13.40 -19.39
N ALA A 137 6.38 12.36 -18.74
CA ALA A 137 4.99 11.92 -18.83
C ALA A 137 3.98 13.05 -18.59
N LEU A 138 4.30 14.04 -17.74
CA LEU A 138 3.44 15.22 -17.52
C LEU A 138 3.17 16.01 -18.79
N LEU A 139 4.18 16.11 -19.67
CA LEU A 139 4.09 16.79 -20.95
C LEU A 139 3.27 15.96 -21.93
N ASN A 140 3.53 14.65 -21.97
CA ASN A 140 2.89 13.70 -22.91
C ASN A 140 1.38 13.55 -22.66
N ILE A 141 0.94 13.64 -21.41
CA ILE A 141 -0.48 13.59 -21.05
C ILE A 141 -1.12 14.99 -20.94
N HIS A 142 -0.38 16.04 -21.27
CA HIS A 142 -0.80 17.44 -21.14
C HIS A 142 -1.26 17.83 -19.71
N ALA A 143 -0.71 17.21 -18.68
CA ALA A 143 -0.97 17.58 -17.29
C ALA A 143 -0.29 18.91 -16.93
N ALA A 144 0.96 19.10 -17.36
CA ALA A 144 1.74 20.30 -17.13
C ALA A 144 2.60 20.65 -18.36
N THR A 145 3.27 21.80 -18.32
CA THR A 145 4.27 22.20 -19.32
C THR A 145 5.58 22.57 -18.62
N GLN A 146 6.70 22.46 -19.33
CA GLN A 146 8.03 22.82 -18.82
C GLN A 146 8.10 24.27 -18.30
N SER A 147 7.38 25.19 -18.95
CA SER A 147 7.34 26.61 -18.60
C SER A 147 6.27 26.96 -17.56
N GLY A 148 5.39 26.01 -17.21
CA GLY A 148 4.16 26.27 -16.46
C GLY A 148 3.12 27.12 -17.20
N LYS A 149 3.36 27.45 -18.49
CA LYS A 149 2.49 28.26 -19.35
C LYS A 149 2.05 27.46 -20.58
N GLY A 150 0.97 27.90 -21.21
CA GLY A 150 0.39 27.23 -22.39
C GLY A 150 -0.77 26.30 -22.02
N TYR A 151 -1.21 25.45 -22.95
CA TYR A 151 -2.36 24.57 -22.74
C TYR A 151 -1.96 23.31 -21.96
N SER A 152 -2.46 23.17 -20.74
CA SER A 152 -2.34 21.98 -19.90
C SER A 152 -3.43 21.95 -18.83
N ALA A 153 -3.71 20.80 -18.23
CA ALA A 153 -4.70 20.71 -17.15
C ALA A 153 -4.38 21.68 -16.00
N GLN A 154 -3.12 21.72 -15.57
CA GLN A 154 -2.71 22.55 -14.43
C GLN A 154 -2.74 24.06 -14.73
N SER A 155 -2.42 24.48 -15.96
CA SER A 155 -2.51 25.91 -16.36
C SER A 155 -3.94 26.42 -16.42
N LEU A 156 -4.92 25.52 -16.65
CA LEU A 156 -6.35 25.79 -16.58
C LEU A 156 -6.89 25.76 -15.13
N GLY A 157 -6.03 25.49 -14.14
CA GLY A 157 -6.40 25.40 -12.72
C GLY A 157 -6.83 24.01 -12.26
N TYR A 158 -6.86 23.00 -13.14
CA TYR A 158 -7.18 21.63 -12.77
C TYR A 158 -5.97 20.93 -12.18
N THR A 159 -5.94 20.85 -10.85
CA THR A 159 -4.82 20.29 -10.08
C THR A 159 -5.21 19.03 -9.30
N GLY A 160 -6.47 18.58 -9.38
CA GLY A 160 -7.00 17.51 -8.53
C GLY A 160 -7.34 17.94 -7.11
N ALA A 161 -7.40 19.25 -6.83
CA ALA A 161 -7.91 19.77 -5.56
C ALA A 161 -9.30 19.20 -5.24
N GLY A 162 -9.48 18.74 -4.00
CA GLY A 162 -10.71 18.07 -3.54
C GLY A 162 -10.74 16.56 -3.79
N VAL A 163 -9.80 16.00 -4.54
CA VAL A 163 -9.66 14.54 -4.74
C VAL A 163 -8.72 13.96 -3.69
N LYS A 164 -9.11 12.79 -3.16
CA LYS A 164 -8.23 11.95 -2.33
C LYS A 164 -7.78 10.74 -3.15
N VAL A 165 -6.48 10.47 -3.14
CA VAL A 165 -5.90 9.31 -3.83
C VAL A 165 -5.15 8.48 -2.80
N ALA A 166 -5.49 7.20 -2.70
CA ALA A 166 -4.74 6.26 -1.88
C ALA A 166 -3.78 5.45 -2.74
N PHE A 167 -2.56 5.25 -2.27
CA PHE A 167 -1.64 4.26 -2.83
C PHE A 167 -1.39 3.14 -1.81
N ILE A 168 -1.06 1.95 -2.31
CA ILE A 168 -0.83 0.75 -1.50
C ILE A 168 0.56 0.21 -1.86
N ALA A 169 1.56 0.57 -1.08
CA ALA A 169 2.96 0.30 -1.40
C ALA A 169 3.81 0.12 -0.14
N ASP A 170 5.11 0.38 -0.23
CA ASP A 170 6.07 0.43 0.87
C ASP A 170 6.00 1.78 1.62
N GLY A 171 7.02 2.03 2.44
CA GLY A 171 7.12 3.24 3.22
C GLY A 171 7.45 4.47 2.37
N VAL A 172 7.02 5.67 2.78
CA VAL A 172 7.48 6.95 2.21
C VAL A 172 7.56 7.98 3.32
N ASP A 173 8.49 8.92 3.19
CA ASP A 173 8.60 10.09 4.05
C ASP A 173 7.52 11.14 3.69
N PRO A 174 6.46 11.33 4.51
CA PRO A 174 5.41 12.32 4.23
C PRO A 174 5.87 13.77 4.45
N ASP A 175 7.05 13.96 5.06
CA ASP A 175 7.66 15.26 5.36
C ASP A 175 8.64 15.70 4.27
N ASN A 176 8.82 14.89 3.21
CA ASN A 176 9.61 15.27 2.04
C ASN A 176 9.11 16.65 1.52
N PRO A 177 10.02 17.59 1.18
CA PRO A 177 9.62 18.94 0.74
C PRO A 177 8.64 18.98 -0.44
N ASP A 178 8.64 17.97 -1.30
CA ASP A 178 7.68 17.86 -2.40
C ASP A 178 6.31 17.35 -1.99
N PHE A 179 6.14 16.91 -0.74
CA PHE A 179 4.85 16.58 -0.14
C PHE A 179 4.37 17.67 0.82
N ILE A 180 5.04 18.82 0.86
CA ILE A 180 4.60 20.00 1.59
C ILE A 180 4.10 21.06 0.60
N ARG A 181 2.83 21.42 0.68
CA ARG A 181 2.22 22.45 -0.18
C ARG A 181 2.82 23.83 0.11
N ALA A 182 2.63 24.77 -0.81
CA ALA A 182 3.17 26.13 -0.66
C ALA A 182 2.68 26.90 0.57
N ASN A 183 1.52 26.53 1.09
CA ASN A 183 0.95 27.05 2.33
C ASN A 183 1.40 26.30 3.59
N GLY A 184 2.36 25.37 3.48
CA GLY A 184 2.88 24.57 4.59
C GLY A 184 2.04 23.33 4.93
N GLN A 185 0.91 23.09 4.25
CA GLN A 185 0.07 21.93 4.53
C GLN A 185 0.64 20.66 3.88
N HIS A 186 0.57 19.53 4.59
CA HIS A 186 0.99 18.23 4.05
C HIS A 186 0.05 17.76 2.93
N VAL A 187 0.62 17.23 1.86
CA VAL A 187 -0.08 16.53 0.78
C VAL A 187 -0.77 15.29 1.33
N PHE A 188 -0.09 14.56 2.21
CA PHE A 188 -0.64 13.44 2.96
C PHE A 188 -1.64 13.92 4.00
N VAL A 189 -2.86 13.39 3.92
CA VAL A 189 -3.93 13.65 4.92
C VAL A 189 -4.15 12.46 5.85
N ASP A 190 -3.58 11.30 5.49
CA ASP A 190 -3.57 10.10 6.31
C ASP A 190 -2.40 9.20 5.86
N TYR A 191 -1.83 8.45 6.81
CA TYR A 191 -0.77 7.49 6.55
C TYR A 191 -0.82 6.34 7.53
N GLN A 192 -1.14 5.15 7.04
CA GLN A 192 -1.39 3.97 7.87
C GLN A 192 -0.46 2.82 7.52
N ASP A 193 0.07 2.17 8.55
CA ASP A 193 0.88 0.96 8.44
C ASP A 193 0.05 -0.31 8.65
N PHE A 194 0.12 -1.21 7.67
CA PHE A 194 -0.46 -2.55 7.67
C PHE A 194 0.61 -3.64 7.73
N SER A 195 1.88 -3.31 7.52
CA SER A 195 3.02 -4.23 7.55
C SER A 195 3.42 -4.63 8.98
N GLY A 196 3.22 -3.74 9.95
CA GLY A 196 3.64 -3.91 11.34
C GLY A 196 5.04 -3.38 11.64
N THR A 197 5.73 -2.75 10.67
CA THR A 197 7.05 -2.13 10.90
C THR A 197 6.94 -0.71 11.45
N GLY A 198 5.76 -0.10 11.39
CA GLY A 198 5.51 1.30 11.72
C GLY A 198 5.66 2.24 10.52
N THR A 199 5.03 3.40 10.62
CA THR A 199 5.06 4.45 9.57
C THR A 199 6.40 5.19 9.48
N ASN A 200 7.25 5.07 10.50
CA ASN A 200 8.57 5.71 10.55
C ASN A 200 9.71 4.70 10.30
N ALA A 201 9.37 3.46 9.90
CA ALA A 201 10.38 2.45 9.62
C ALA A 201 11.28 2.92 8.47
N PRO A 202 12.60 2.60 8.52
CA PRO A 202 13.47 2.80 7.37
C PRO A 202 12.89 2.11 6.14
N THR A 203 12.87 2.86 5.04
CA THR A 203 12.37 2.40 3.75
C THR A 203 13.25 3.00 2.68
N ASP A 204 13.54 2.23 1.64
CA ASP A 204 14.18 2.77 0.44
C ASP A 204 13.22 3.67 -0.33
N GLY A 205 11.91 3.57 -0.01
CA GLY A 205 10.83 4.41 -0.55
C GLY A 205 10.71 4.36 -2.05
N GLY A 206 11.26 3.34 -2.72
CA GLY A 206 11.41 3.33 -4.17
C GLY A 206 10.06 3.43 -4.88
N GLU A 207 9.13 2.54 -4.53
CA GLU A 207 7.80 2.48 -5.16
C GLU A 207 6.88 3.57 -4.61
N ALA A 208 6.76 3.67 -3.29
CA ALA A 208 5.86 4.64 -2.67
C ALA A 208 6.24 6.09 -2.96
N PHE A 209 7.54 6.43 -3.04
CA PHE A 209 7.97 7.77 -3.47
C PHE A 209 7.64 8.01 -4.94
N LEU A 210 7.82 7.03 -5.83
CA LEU A 210 7.48 7.15 -7.24
C LEU A 210 5.96 7.33 -7.43
N ASP A 211 5.15 6.49 -6.79
CA ASP A 211 3.69 6.55 -6.82
C ASP A 211 3.18 7.89 -6.30
N SER A 212 3.54 8.25 -5.06
CA SER A 212 3.09 9.49 -4.42
C SER A 212 3.57 10.73 -5.18
N SER A 213 4.80 10.71 -5.70
CA SER A 213 5.33 11.83 -6.48
C SER A 213 4.64 11.99 -7.82
N SER A 214 4.38 10.89 -8.53
CA SER A 214 3.67 10.92 -9.81
C SER A 214 2.26 11.48 -9.67
N ILE A 215 1.62 11.29 -8.50
CA ILE A 215 0.28 11.81 -8.22
C ILE A 215 0.35 13.28 -7.80
N ALA A 216 1.06 13.61 -6.70
CA ALA A 216 0.86 14.88 -6.00
C ALA A 216 2.14 15.59 -5.52
N ALA A 217 3.33 15.25 -6.04
CA ALA A 217 4.52 16.03 -5.74
C ALA A 217 4.34 17.51 -6.16
N GLN A 218 4.86 18.42 -5.34
CA GLN A 218 4.67 19.86 -5.50
C GLN A 218 5.69 20.50 -6.46
N GLY A 219 6.82 19.83 -6.74
CA GLY A 219 7.92 20.39 -7.53
C GLY A 219 8.66 21.53 -6.83
N ARG A 220 8.78 21.45 -5.50
CA ARG A 220 9.42 22.45 -4.65
C ARG A 220 10.89 22.14 -4.41
N HIS A 221 11.29 20.88 -4.47
CA HIS A 221 12.68 20.47 -4.37
C HIS A 221 13.34 20.36 -5.74
N VAL A 222 14.62 20.73 -5.82
CA VAL A 222 15.45 20.54 -7.02
C VAL A 222 16.39 19.38 -6.77
N TYR A 223 16.19 18.29 -7.48
CA TYR A 223 17.05 17.11 -7.43
C TYR A 223 18.16 17.23 -8.47
N ASN A 224 19.37 16.81 -8.11
CA ASN A 224 20.44 16.62 -9.07
C ASN A 224 20.60 15.13 -9.37
N VAL A 225 20.08 14.68 -10.51
CA VAL A 225 20.10 13.27 -10.94
C VAL A 225 21.52 12.71 -10.98
N ALA A 226 22.53 13.56 -11.19
CA ALA A 226 23.94 13.16 -11.16
C ALA A 226 24.38 12.55 -9.82
N GLY A 227 23.66 12.83 -8.73
CA GLY A 227 23.91 12.28 -7.39
C GLY A 227 23.26 10.92 -7.11
N TYR A 228 22.50 10.36 -8.06
CA TYR A 228 21.73 9.13 -7.87
C TYR A 228 22.26 7.99 -8.76
N GLY A 229 22.12 6.74 -8.30
CA GLY A 229 22.49 5.54 -9.04
C GLY A 229 23.97 5.50 -9.45
N ALA A 230 24.25 5.09 -10.70
CA ALA A 230 25.60 5.12 -11.28
C ALA A 230 26.15 6.55 -11.52
N GLY A 231 25.31 7.58 -11.34
CA GLY A 231 25.66 8.99 -11.49
C GLY A 231 25.82 9.45 -12.94
N LEU A 232 25.86 10.76 -13.12
CA LEU A 232 26.13 11.42 -14.41
C LEU A 232 27.42 12.25 -14.30
N SER A 233 28.16 12.40 -15.41
CA SER A 233 29.39 13.23 -15.41
C SER A 233 29.11 14.73 -15.28
N THR A 234 27.87 15.16 -15.44
CA THR A 234 27.45 16.56 -15.35
C THR A 234 26.16 16.68 -14.53
N PRO A 235 25.95 17.80 -13.81
CA PRO A 235 24.69 18.05 -13.13
C PRO A 235 23.49 17.96 -14.08
N CYS A 236 22.41 17.38 -13.58
CA CYS A 236 21.15 17.23 -14.30
C CYS A 236 20.03 17.56 -13.32
N LEU A 237 19.58 18.81 -13.36
CA LEU A 237 18.71 19.38 -12.33
C LEU A 237 17.24 19.23 -12.73
N ILE A 238 16.45 18.63 -11.85
CA ILE A 238 15.04 18.33 -12.10
C ILE A 238 14.16 18.80 -10.95
N ARG A 239 12.89 19.09 -11.24
CA ARG A 239 11.80 19.22 -10.25
C ARG A 239 10.79 18.12 -10.51
N ILE A 240 10.49 17.35 -9.47
CA ILE A 240 9.50 16.29 -9.56
C ILE A 240 8.14 16.88 -9.23
N ARG A 241 7.19 16.77 -10.16
CA ARG A 241 5.82 17.25 -9.96
C ARG A 241 4.80 16.17 -10.26
N GLY A 242 3.72 16.16 -9.50
CA GLY A 242 2.61 15.27 -9.73
C GLY A 242 1.72 15.71 -10.89
N VAL A 243 0.98 14.76 -11.44
CA VAL A 243 -0.13 14.99 -12.38
C VAL A 243 -1.20 15.87 -11.73
N ALA A 244 -1.50 15.60 -10.45
CA ALA A 244 -2.53 16.22 -9.65
C ALA A 244 -1.95 16.79 -8.33
N PRO A 245 -1.15 17.89 -8.39
CA PRO A 245 -0.49 18.45 -7.20
C PRO A 245 -1.46 19.04 -6.16
N GLY A 246 -2.73 19.25 -6.50
CA GLY A 246 -3.77 19.66 -5.58
C GLY A 246 -4.44 18.51 -4.82
N ALA A 247 -4.24 17.26 -5.24
CA ALA A 247 -4.83 16.10 -4.59
C ALA A 247 -4.29 15.92 -3.15
N SER A 248 -5.07 15.22 -2.34
CA SER A 248 -4.66 14.76 -1.01
C SER A 248 -4.30 13.28 -1.07
N LEU A 249 -3.18 12.89 -0.48
CA LEU A 249 -2.72 11.51 -0.47
C LEU A 249 -3.11 10.79 0.81
N VAL A 250 -3.42 9.51 0.66
CA VAL A 250 -3.54 8.53 1.75
C VAL A 250 -2.51 7.44 1.48
N GLY A 251 -1.49 7.33 2.32
CA GLY A 251 -0.52 6.25 2.18
C GLY A 251 -0.98 5.01 2.94
N LEU A 252 -1.02 3.86 2.28
CA LEU A 252 -1.34 2.57 2.89
C LEU A 252 -0.08 1.70 2.78
N ASN A 253 0.75 1.75 3.80
CA ASN A 253 2.01 1.01 3.84
C ASN A 253 1.75 -0.47 4.16
N VAL A 254 1.80 -1.34 3.16
CA VAL A 254 1.54 -2.78 3.32
C VAL A 254 2.81 -3.62 3.36
N PHE A 255 3.93 -3.08 2.86
CA PHE A 255 5.21 -3.80 2.78
C PHE A 255 6.18 -3.41 3.90
N GLY A 256 6.11 -2.19 4.42
CA GLY A 256 6.99 -1.72 5.48
C GLY A 256 8.45 -1.68 5.04
N SER A 257 9.34 -2.16 5.90
CA SER A 257 10.73 -2.47 5.57
C SER A 257 10.93 -3.91 5.04
N SER A 258 9.85 -4.60 4.68
CA SER A 258 9.85 -5.99 4.19
C SER A 258 9.61 -6.03 2.68
N ASN A 259 10.08 -7.11 2.02
CA ASN A 259 9.82 -7.37 0.60
C ASN A 259 8.56 -8.24 0.38
N PHE A 260 7.69 -8.35 1.38
CA PHE A 260 6.44 -9.10 1.26
C PHE A 260 5.33 -8.48 2.13
N ALA A 261 4.09 -8.67 1.70
CA ALA A 261 2.89 -8.36 2.48
C ALA A 261 2.05 -9.62 2.63
N TYR A 262 1.31 -9.75 3.72
CA TYR A 262 0.37 -10.85 3.91
C TYR A 262 -0.88 -10.66 3.04
N ASN A 263 -1.47 -11.74 2.54
CA ASN A 263 -2.69 -11.65 1.72
C ASN A 263 -3.88 -11.04 2.49
N SER A 264 -3.81 -11.02 3.82
CA SER A 264 -4.74 -10.30 4.71
C SER A 264 -4.55 -8.78 4.78
N ALA A 265 -3.38 -8.27 4.39
CA ALA A 265 -3.03 -6.84 4.40
C ALA A 265 -3.31 -6.14 3.07
N ARG A 266 -3.58 -6.88 1.99
CA ARG A 266 -3.88 -6.35 0.66
C ARG A 266 -5.40 -6.43 0.41
N PRO A 267 -6.03 -5.44 -0.25
CA PRO A 267 -7.38 -5.61 -0.76
C PRO A 267 -7.39 -6.83 -1.69
N LEU A 268 -8.24 -7.82 -1.39
CA LEU A 268 -8.40 -9.05 -2.17
C LEU A 268 -8.91 -8.71 -3.58
N THR A 269 -7.99 -8.45 -4.50
CA THR A 269 -8.29 -8.49 -5.93
C THR A 269 -8.00 -9.89 -6.46
N THR A 270 -9.09 -10.64 -6.67
CA THR A 270 -9.22 -11.90 -7.43
C THR A 270 -8.55 -13.16 -6.87
N ARG A 271 -9.32 -14.27 -6.92
CA ARG A 271 -8.88 -15.64 -6.64
C ARG A 271 -7.60 -15.95 -7.41
N SER A 272 -6.51 -16.20 -6.69
CA SER A 272 -5.37 -16.92 -7.26
C SER A 272 -5.74 -18.40 -7.34
N THR A 273 -6.46 -18.79 -8.39
CA THR A 273 -6.51 -20.20 -8.80
C THR A 273 -5.19 -20.55 -9.44
N TYR A 274 -4.21 -20.97 -8.62
CA TYR A 274 -3.11 -21.79 -9.10
C TYR A 274 -3.68 -23.16 -9.48
N LEU A 275 -4.08 -23.30 -10.74
CA LEU A 275 -4.19 -24.61 -11.36
C LEU A 275 -2.77 -25.02 -11.79
N PRO A 276 -2.20 -26.13 -11.28
CA PRO A 276 -0.93 -26.61 -11.79
C PRO A 276 -1.11 -27.02 -13.25
N ALA A 277 -0.25 -26.48 -14.12
CA ALA A 277 -0.15 -26.90 -15.50
C ALA A 277 0.27 -28.39 -15.51
N SER A 278 -0.69 -29.28 -15.81
CA SER A 278 -0.38 -30.65 -16.19
C SER A 278 0.28 -30.61 -17.56
N ALA A 279 1.50 -31.13 -17.63
CA ALA A 279 2.16 -31.47 -18.87
C ALA A 279 1.27 -32.40 -19.73
N ARG A 280 1.06 -32.02 -20.98
CA ARG A 280 0.96 -32.89 -22.15
C ARG A 280 1.58 -32.18 -23.33
#